data_AF-A0AAV4M8U7-F1
#
_entry.id   AF-A0AAV4M8U7-F1
#
_cell.length_a   1.000
_cell.length_b   1.000
_cell.length_c   1.000
_cell.angle_alpha   90.00
_cell.angle_beta   90.00
_cell.angle_gamma   90.00
#
_symmetry.space_group_name_H-M   'P 1'
#
loop_
_entity.id
_entity.type
_entity.pdbx_description
1 polymer ?
#
loop_
_entity_poly.entity_id
_entity_poly.type
_entity_poly.pdbx_seq_one_letter_code
_entity_poly.pdbx_strand_id
1 'polypeptide(L)'
;MRTDLTKRVLTFCTFFICCGCLALLSAAFATQKWIVAKPMKTGLPASISNATAGDSTKFRGELYFGLFEGSKTLNYGFGDRKSHIWIQQEMVKNPQLFTFSLWLLTIMCLALAMLFALISAVFAVINTVVTPVEVITGIAGLYLWNGIGGIVIQYNL
;
A
#
# COMPACT_ATOMS: atom_id res chain seq x y z
N MET A 1 -25.26 26.59 19.92
CA MET A 1 -26.11 25.56 19.27
C MET A 1 -25.55 25.05 17.95
N ARG A 2 -25.28 25.89 16.92
CA ARG A 2 -24.64 25.42 15.67
C ARG A 2 -23.23 24.85 15.86
N THR A 3 -22.42 25.46 16.73
CA THR A 3 -21.04 25.04 17.03
C THR A 3 -20.95 23.67 17.71
N ASP A 4 -21.88 23.33 18.60
CA ASP A 4 -21.91 22.03 19.27
C ASP A 4 -22.29 20.89 18.32
N LEU A 5 -23.19 21.15 17.38
CA LEU A 5 -23.56 20.18 16.34
C LEU A 5 -22.37 19.89 15.43
N THR A 6 -21.65 20.92 14.97
CA THR A 6 -20.48 20.75 14.11
C THR A 6 -19.39 19.91 14.79
N LYS A 7 -19.09 20.17 16.07
CA LYS A 7 -18.10 19.40 16.84
C LYS A 7 -18.48 17.92 16.94
N ARG A 8 -19.73 17.62 17.29
CA ARG A 8 -20.22 16.24 17.40
C ARG A 8 -20.16 15.52 16.06
N VAL A 9 -20.59 16.17 14.97
CA VAL A 9 -20.52 15.60 13.62
C VAL A 9 -19.08 15.32 13.20
N LEU A 10 -18.15 16.25 13.46
CA LEU A 10 -16.73 16.06 13.15
C LEU A 10 -16.13 14.86 13.89
N THR A 11 -16.45 14.67 15.17
CA THR A 11 -15.95 13.52 15.95
C THR A 11 -16.52 12.19 15.44
N PHE A 12 -17.79 12.15 15.04
CA PHE A 12 -18.36 10.97 14.40
C PHE A 12 -17.68 10.68 13.05
N CYS A 13 -17.47 11.70 12.23
CA CYS A 13 -16.78 11.55 10.95
C CYS A 13 -15.36 11.03 11.13
N THR A 14 -14.57 11.57 12.07
CA THR A 14 -13.19 11.11 12.31
C THR A 14 -13.13 9.65 12.75
N PHE A 15 -14.07 9.19 13.58
CA PHE A 15 -14.16 7.78 13.96
C PHE A 15 -14.40 6.88 12.75
N PHE A 16 -15.40 7.18 11.92
CA PHE A 16 -15.67 6.40 10.70
C PHE A 16 -14.51 6.43 9.70
N ILE A 17 -13.84 7.58 9.56
CA ILE A 17 -12.65 7.71 8.73
C ILE A 17 -11.52 6.82 9.26
N CYS A 18 -11.26 6.80 10.58
CA CYS A 18 -10.22 5.94 11.16
C CYS A 18 -10.53 4.45 10.94
N CYS A 19 -11.78 4.04 11.15
CA CYS A 19 -12.21 2.67 10.84
C CYS A 19 -12.04 2.33 9.36
N GLY A 20 -12.40 3.25 8.46
CA GLY A 20 -12.21 3.11 7.02
C GLY A 20 -10.73 2.96 6.65
N CYS A 21 -9.86 3.81 7.21
CA CYS A 21 -8.41 3.73 7.03
C CYS A 21 -7.85 2.39 7.50
N LEU A 22 -8.25 1.91 8.69
CA LEU A 22 -7.82 0.60 9.20
C LEU A 22 -8.27 -0.55 8.29
N ALA A 23 -9.52 -0.52 7.81
CA ALA A 23 -10.04 -1.52 6.89
C ALA A 23 -9.27 -1.52 5.55
N LEU A 24 -9.01 -0.34 4.99
CA LEU A 24 -8.26 -0.19 3.74
C LEU A 24 -6.79 -0.60 3.89
N LEU A 25 -6.13 -0.24 5.00
CA LEU A 25 -4.75 -0.65 5.30
C LEU A 25 -4.65 -2.17 5.46
N SER A 26 -5.61 -2.78 6.17
CA SER A 26 -5.69 -4.24 6.31
C SER A 26 -5.92 -4.91 4.95
N ALA A 27 -6.81 -4.38 4.11
CA ALA A 27 -7.05 -4.88 2.76
C ALA A 27 -5.81 -4.75 1.86
N ALA A 28 -5.09 -3.64 1.94
CA ALA A 28 -3.83 -3.44 1.23
C ALA A 28 -2.80 -4.50 1.66
N PHE A 29 -2.67 -4.74 2.97
CA PHE A 29 -1.77 -5.75 3.53
C PHE A 29 -2.11 -7.18 3.06
N ALA A 30 -3.40 -7.51 2.99
CA ALA A 30 -3.88 -8.82 2.54
C ALA A 30 -3.83 -9.01 1.01
N THR A 31 -3.72 -7.91 0.24
CA THR A 31 -3.76 -7.97 -1.23
C THR A 31 -2.51 -8.68 -1.76
N GLN A 32 -2.73 -9.72 -2.58
CA GLN A 32 -1.65 -10.54 -3.17
C GLN A 32 -1.28 -10.12 -4.60
N LYS A 33 -1.85 -9.02 -5.10
CA LYS A 33 -1.69 -8.53 -6.48
C LYS A 33 -1.26 -7.05 -6.51
N TRP A 34 -0.15 -6.72 -5.87
CA TRP A 34 0.39 -5.36 -5.87
C TRP A 34 1.01 -4.99 -7.21
N ILE A 35 1.75 -5.92 -7.81
CA ILE A 35 2.44 -5.71 -9.09
C ILE A 35 2.13 -6.90 -10.00
N VAL A 36 1.77 -6.60 -11.25
CA VAL A 36 1.57 -7.60 -12.30
C VAL A 36 2.67 -7.45 -13.34
N ALA A 37 3.46 -8.50 -13.53
CA ALA A 37 4.50 -8.54 -14.54
C ALA A 37 4.18 -9.60 -15.59
N LYS A 38 4.34 -9.25 -16.86
CA LYS A 38 4.13 -10.16 -17.99
C LYS A 38 5.45 -10.39 -18.73
N PRO A 39 6.33 -11.28 -18.24
CA PRO A 39 7.59 -11.56 -18.94
C PRO A 39 7.31 -12.20 -20.30
N MET A 40 8.05 -11.72 -21.30
CA MET A 40 8.13 -12.37 -22.61
C MET A 40 9.53 -12.96 -22.80
N LYS A 41 9.61 -14.11 -23.48
CA LYS A 41 10.89 -14.71 -23.83
C LYS A 41 11.48 -13.98 -25.04
N THR A 42 12.60 -13.29 -24.86
CA THR A 42 13.36 -12.65 -25.94
C THR A 42 14.35 -13.63 -26.58
N GLY A 43 14.68 -13.45 -27.86
CA GLY A 43 15.71 -14.25 -28.56
C GLY A 43 15.28 -15.62 -29.09
N LEU A 44 13.97 -15.91 -29.17
CA LEU A 44 13.46 -17.14 -29.78
C LEU A 44 13.30 -16.93 -31.30
N PRO A 45 13.81 -17.83 -32.17
CA PRO A 45 13.69 -17.67 -33.62
C PRO A 45 12.22 -17.66 -34.05
N ALA A 46 11.89 -16.88 -35.09
CA ALA A 46 10.51 -16.67 -35.60
C ALA A 46 9.73 -17.96 -35.93
N SER A 47 10.46 -19.07 -36.16
CA SER A 47 9.92 -20.40 -36.44
C SER A 47 9.46 -21.17 -35.19
N ILE A 48 9.97 -20.83 -34.00
CA ILE A 48 9.60 -21.44 -32.71
C ILE A 48 8.87 -20.43 -31.82
N SER A 49 9.15 -19.13 -32.00
CA SER A 49 8.36 -18.07 -31.38
C SER A 49 6.99 -18.04 -32.05
N ASN A 50 5.97 -18.28 -31.25
CA ASN A 50 4.58 -18.31 -31.68
C ASN A 50 4.01 -16.91 -31.99
N ALA A 51 4.82 -16.03 -32.59
CA ALA A 51 4.42 -14.75 -33.13
C ALA A 51 3.96 -14.87 -34.60
N THR A 52 4.27 -15.97 -35.27
CA THR A 52 4.07 -16.10 -36.73
C THR A 52 2.96 -17.08 -37.14
N ALA A 53 2.34 -17.82 -36.21
CA ALA A 53 1.35 -18.85 -36.54
C ALA A 53 0.08 -18.76 -35.67
N GLY A 54 -0.56 -17.59 -35.60
CA GLY A 54 -1.95 -17.41 -35.13
C GLY A 54 -2.30 -17.81 -33.68
N ASP A 55 -1.39 -18.48 -32.98
CA ASP A 55 -1.68 -19.22 -31.76
C ASP A 55 -0.99 -18.52 -30.59
N SER A 56 -1.48 -17.32 -30.27
CA SER A 56 -0.86 -16.36 -29.37
C SER A 56 -0.88 -16.81 -27.89
N THR A 57 -0.81 -18.09 -27.57
CA THR A 57 -1.00 -18.64 -26.21
C THR A 57 0.27 -19.27 -25.63
N LYS A 58 1.26 -19.58 -26.46
CA LYS A 58 2.50 -20.28 -26.05
C LYS A 58 3.61 -19.29 -25.65
N PHE A 59 4.50 -19.73 -24.76
CA PHE A 59 5.67 -18.96 -24.29
C PHE A 59 5.34 -17.63 -23.57
N ARG A 60 4.24 -17.61 -22.81
CA ARG A 60 3.85 -16.47 -21.97
C ARG A 60 4.14 -16.71 -20.51
N GLY A 61 4.38 -15.65 -19.75
CA GLY A 61 4.38 -15.69 -18.30
C GLY A 61 3.54 -14.57 -17.72
N GLU A 62 2.89 -14.85 -16.60
CA GLU A 62 2.23 -13.88 -15.74
C GLU A 62 2.75 -14.06 -14.32
N LEU A 63 3.27 -13.00 -13.73
CA LEU A 63 3.70 -12.96 -12.34
C LEU A 63 2.85 -11.92 -11.62
N TYR A 64 2.31 -12.33 -10.48
CA TYR A 64 1.63 -11.48 -9.52
C TYR A 64 2.50 -11.42 -8.28
N PHE A 65 2.96 -10.23 -7.92
CA PHE A 65 3.70 -10.01 -6.68
C PHE A 65 2.79 -9.32 -5.68
N GLY A 66 2.61 -9.93 -4.51
CA GLY A 66 2.02 -9.30 -3.33
C GLY A 66 3.11 -8.78 -2.39
N LEU A 67 2.69 -8.38 -1.18
CA LEU A 67 3.63 -7.89 -0.17
C LEU A 67 4.46 -9.02 0.43
N PHE A 68 3.87 -10.20 0.70
CA PHE A 68 4.59 -11.33 1.31
C PHE A 68 4.67 -12.53 0.38
N GLU A 69 3.58 -12.80 -0.32
CA GLU A 69 3.46 -13.91 -1.25
C GLU A 69 3.16 -13.39 -2.66
N GLY A 70 3.49 -14.20 -3.65
CA GLY A 70 3.20 -13.96 -5.05
C GLY A 70 2.82 -15.26 -5.75
N SER A 71 2.30 -15.13 -6.96
CA SER A 71 2.04 -16.28 -7.82
C SER A 71 2.68 -16.07 -9.18
N LYS A 72 3.20 -17.16 -9.73
CA LYS A 72 3.88 -17.16 -11.02
C LYS A 72 3.28 -18.23 -11.89
N THR A 73 2.77 -17.82 -13.04
CA THR A 73 2.17 -18.69 -14.04
C THR A 73 3.02 -18.62 -15.30
N LEU A 74 3.78 -19.67 -15.63
CA LEU A 74 4.60 -19.72 -16.83
C LEU A 74 4.13 -20.81 -17.77
N ASN A 75 4.01 -20.46 -19.04
CA ASN A 75 3.75 -21.36 -20.15
C ASN A 75 5.02 -21.50 -20.99
N TYR A 76 5.61 -22.68 -21.01
CA TYR A 76 6.80 -22.99 -21.83
C TYR A 76 6.45 -23.65 -23.17
N GLY A 77 5.19 -23.53 -23.63
CA GLY A 77 4.69 -24.19 -24.84
C GLY A 77 3.95 -25.51 -24.59
N PHE A 78 3.95 -26.01 -23.36
CA PHE A 78 3.28 -27.24 -22.92
C PHE A 78 2.09 -26.97 -21.96
N GLY A 79 1.60 -25.72 -21.90
CA GLY A 79 0.53 -25.30 -21.00
C GLY A 79 1.02 -24.50 -19.80
N ASP A 80 0.07 -23.91 -19.07
CA ASP A 80 0.31 -23.00 -17.96
C ASP A 80 0.69 -23.75 -16.68
N ARG A 81 1.83 -23.41 -16.09
CA ARG A 81 2.27 -23.92 -14.79
C ARG A 81 2.22 -22.82 -13.75
N LYS A 82 1.33 -22.99 -12.77
CA LYS A 82 1.22 -22.11 -11.61
C LYS A 82 2.20 -22.57 -10.52
N SER A 83 2.93 -21.63 -9.96
CA SER A 83 3.84 -21.86 -8.84
C SER A 83 3.70 -20.72 -7.86
N HIS A 84 3.74 -21.05 -6.57
CA HIS A 84 3.72 -20.08 -5.50
C HIS A 84 5.13 -19.51 -5.29
N ILE A 85 5.19 -18.23 -4.95
CA ILE A 85 6.42 -17.49 -4.75
C ILE A 85 6.40 -16.82 -3.37
N TRP A 86 7.50 -16.97 -2.65
CA TRP A 86 7.79 -16.18 -1.45
C TRP A 86 8.62 -14.96 -1.83
N ILE A 87 8.09 -13.76 -1.62
CA ILE A 87 8.74 -12.51 -2.04
C ILE A 87 10.11 -12.34 -1.38
N GLN A 88 10.23 -12.73 -0.10
CA GLN A 88 11.51 -12.71 0.63
C GLN A 88 12.60 -13.52 -0.08
N GLN A 89 12.27 -14.72 -0.55
CA GLN A 89 13.23 -15.60 -1.22
C GLN A 89 13.58 -15.07 -2.61
N GLU A 90 12.63 -14.48 -3.32
CA GLU A 90 12.88 -13.90 -4.66
C GLU A 90 13.71 -12.62 -4.60
N MET A 91 13.55 -11.79 -3.57
CA MET A 91 14.39 -10.60 -3.38
C MET A 91 15.87 -10.96 -3.18
N VAL A 92 16.15 -12.04 -2.43
CA VAL A 92 17.52 -12.52 -2.21
C VAL A 92 18.11 -13.11 -3.49
N LYS A 93 17.29 -13.80 -4.30
CA LYS A 93 17.73 -14.38 -5.58
C LYS A 93 17.93 -13.34 -6.68
N ASN A 94 17.07 -12.31 -6.72
CA ASN A 94 16.99 -11.35 -7.82
C ASN A 94 16.91 -9.90 -7.27
N PRO A 95 18.02 -9.34 -6.75
CA PRO A 95 18.01 -8.02 -6.13
C PRO A 95 17.72 -6.87 -7.11
N GLN A 96 17.84 -7.11 -8.42
CA GLN A 96 17.55 -6.12 -9.46
C GLN A 96 16.05 -5.91 -9.70
N LEU A 97 15.21 -6.91 -9.38
CA LEU A 97 13.77 -6.83 -9.61
C LEU A 97 13.06 -6.05 -8.51
N PHE A 98 13.56 -6.12 -7.27
CA PHE A 98 12.89 -5.54 -6.12
C PHE A 98 13.88 -5.15 -5.01
N THR A 99 13.89 -3.87 -4.64
CA THR A 99 14.79 -3.36 -3.60
C THR A 99 14.28 -3.72 -2.20
N PHE A 100 15.08 -4.48 -1.45
CA PHE A 100 14.75 -4.91 -0.10
C PHE A 100 14.42 -3.74 0.85
N SER A 101 15.16 -2.64 0.77
CA SER A 101 14.94 -1.47 1.63
C SER A 101 13.58 -0.82 1.40
N LEU A 102 13.12 -0.74 0.15
CA LEU A 102 11.81 -0.17 -0.18
C LEU A 102 10.68 -1.07 0.33
N TRP A 103 10.82 -2.38 0.12
CA TRP A 103 9.88 -3.36 0.67
C TRP A 103 9.72 -3.24 2.18
N LEU A 104 10.84 -3.25 2.91
CA LEU A 104 10.83 -3.18 4.36
C LEU A 104 10.24 -1.84 4.84
N LEU A 105 10.60 -0.73 4.19
CA LEU A 105 10.06 0.59 4.49
C LEU A 105 8.53 0.63 4.32
N THR A 106 8.00 0.02 3.25
CA THR A 106 6.54 -0.02 3.04
C THR A 106 5.83 -0.78 4.17
N ILE A 107 6.37 -1.92 4.62
CA ILE A 107 5.80 -2.68 5.74
C ILE A 107 5.84 -1.85 7.03
N MET A 108 6.99 -1.21 7.32
CA MET A 108 7.16 -0.38 8.51
C MET A 108 6.21 0.83 8.49
N CYS A 109 6.04 1.47 7.35
CA CYS A 109 5.13 2.60 7.17
C CYS A 109 3.67 2.18 7.36
N LEU A 110 3.25 1.05 6.79
CA LEU A 110 1.90 0.50 6.98
C LEU A 110 1.64 0.14 8.44
N ALA A 111 2.61 -0.49 9.12
CA ALA A 111 2.50 -0.82 10.54
C ALA A 111 2.35 0.44 11.40
N LEU A 112 3.18 1.45 11.16
CA LEU A 112 3.11 2.72 11.87
C LEU A 112 1.79 3.47 11.60
N ALA A 113 1.31 3.44 10.35
CA ALA A 113 0.03 4.03 9.96
C ALA A 113 -1.14 3.35 10.69
N MET A 114 -1.14 2.02 10.80
CA MET A 114 -2.16 1.29 11.57
C MET A 114 -2.12 1.64 13.07
N LEU A 115 -0.93 1.77 13.65
CA LEU A 115 -0.78 2.19 15.05
C LEU A 115 -1.33 3.61 15.28
N PHE A 116 -0.97 4.57 14.43
CA PHE A 116 -1.49 5.93 14.56
C PHE A 116 -3.00 6.02 14.27
N ALA A 117 -3.53 5.23 13.33
CA ALA A 117 -4.97 5.15 13.10
C ALA A 117 -5.72 4.60 14.31
N LEU A 118 -5.17 3.60 15.01
CA LEU A 118 -5.73 3.07 16.26
C LEU A 118 -5.72 4.14 17.36
N ILE A 119 -4.58 4.80 17.57
CA ILE A 119 -4.43 5.88 18.56
C ILE A 119 -5.42 7.02 18.26
N SER A 120 -5.55 7.40 16.99
CA SER A 120 -6.50 8.43 16.53
C SER A 120 -7.95 8.01 16.79
N ALA A 121 -8.30 6.75 16.54
CA ALA A 121 -9.64 6.23 16.83
C ALA A 121 -9.94 6.27 18.35
N VAL A 122 -8.97 5.91 19.20
CA VAL A 122 -9.12 5.99 20.67
C VAL A 122 -9.33 7.44 21.11
N PHE A 123 -8.52 8.38 20.60
CA PHE A 123 -8.72 9.80 20.90
C PHE A 123 -10.05 10.33 20.38
N ALA A 124 -10.52 9.88 19.21
CA ALA A 124 -11.84 10.23 18.71
C ALA A 124 -12.94 9.77 19.67
N VAL A 125 -12.88 8.52 20.17
CA VAL A 125 -13.84 8.00 21.16
C VAL A 125 -13.78 8.79 22.47
N ILE A 126 -12.59 9.05 23.01
CA ILE A 126 -12.45 9.85 24.24
C ILE A 126 -13.06 11.25 24.05
N ASN A 127 -12.85 11.87 22.89
CA ASN A 127 -13.42 13.18 22.56
C ASN A 127 -14.93 13.16 22.31
N THR A 128 -15.56 11.99 22.16
CA THR A 128 -17.04 11.89 22.17
C THR A 128 -17.61 11.91 23.58
N VAL A 129 -16.87 11.39 24.56
CA VAL A 129 -17.33 11.22 25.95
C VAL A 129 -16.92 12.40 26.84
N VAL A 130 -15.74 12.97 26.61
CA VAL A 130 -15.17 14.11 27.34
C VAL A 130 -15.33 15.37 26.49
N THR A 131 -15.51 16.53 27.12
CA THR A 131 -15.64 17.83 26.44
C THR A 131 -14.55 18.00 25.37
N PRO A 132 -14.92 18.37 24.12
CA PRO A 132 -14.02 18.30 22.97
C PRO A 132 -12.77 19.15 23.17
N VAL A 133 -11.58 18.55 23.04
CA VAL A 133 -10.30 19.26 23.06
C VAL A 133 -10.13 20.02 21.74
N GLU A 134 -10.57 21.27 21.73
CA GLU A 134 -10.53 22.16 20.54
C GLU A 134 -9.12 22.64 20.17
N VAL A 135 -8.12 22.35 21.00
CA VAL A 135 -6.83 23.06 20.93
C VAL A 135 -5.89 22.47 19.86
N ILE A 136 -5.94 21.17 19.59
CA ILE A 136 -4.92 20.50 18.75
C ILE A 136 -5.36 20.35 17.28
N THR A 137 -6.67 20.30 16.99
CA THR A 137 -7.20 20.13 15.61
C THR A 137 -7.93 21.37 15.07
N GLY A 138 -8.02 22.44 15.86
CA GLY A 138 -8.54 23.74 15.41
C GLY A 138 -7.54 24.56 14.61
N ILE A 139 -7.88 25.82 14.34
CA ILE A 139 -7.04 26.81 13.67
C ILE A 139 -5.62 26.89 14.28
N ALA A 140 -5.50 26.70 15.60
CA ALA A 140 -4.22 26.63 16.31
C ALA A 140 -3.32 25.46 15.84
N GLY A 141 -3.91 24.29 15.58
CA GLY A 141 -3.19 23.13 15.03
C GLY A 141 -2.68 23.37 13.61
N LEU A 142 -3.45 24.10 12.80
CA LEU A 142 -3.04 24.49 11.45
C LEU A 142 -1.83 25.44 11.50
N TYR A 143 -1.81 26.41 12.42
CA TYR A 143 -0.65 27.28 12.63
C TYR A 143 0.56 26.50 13.18
N LEU A 144 0.34 25.53 14.05
CA LEU A 144 1.41 24.66 14.58
C LEU A 144 2.05 23.82 13.46
N TRP A 145 1.25 23.15 12.63
CA TRP A 145 1.75 22.34 11.52
C TRP A 145 2.41 23.18 10.42
N ASN A 146 1.85 24.35 10.10
CA ASN A 146 2.48 25.28 9.14
C ASN A 146 3.76 25.91 9.71
N GLY A 147 3.83 26.19 11.01
CA GLY A 147 5.03 26.68 11.67
C GLY A 147 6.17 25.64 11.64
N ILE A 148 5.86 24.37 11.95
CA ILE A 148 6.84 23.28 11.85
C ILE A 148 7.31 23.11 10.40
N GLY A 149 6.41 23.19 9.41
CA GLY A 149 6.77 23.15 8.00
C GLY A 149 7.69 24.30 7.58
N GLY A 150 7.40 25.54 8.00
CA GLY A 150 8.24 26.70 7.72
C GLY A 150 9.64 26.61 8.33
N ILE A 151 9.73 26.11 9.57
CA ILE A 151 11.01 25.89 10.25
C ILE A 151 11.86 24.86 9.48
N VAL A 152 11.27 23.73 9.08
CA VAL A 152 11.98 22.67 8.35
C VAL A 152 12.49 23.14 6.98
N ILE A 153 11.74 24.01 6.30
CA ILE A 153 12.15 24.62 5.02
C ILE A 153 13.32 25.58 5.23
N GLN A 154 13.32 26.36 6.32
CA GLN A 154 14.39 27.32 6.60
C GLN A 154 15.71 26.69 7.04
N TYR A 155 15.69 25.48 7.62
CA TYR A 155 16.90 24.72 7.96
C TYR A 155 17.48 23.91 6.79
N ASN A 156 16.82 23.88 5.62
CA ASN A 156 17.28 23.19 4.41
C ASN A 156 17.66 24.15 3.26
N LEU A 157 17.81 25.45 3.54
CA LEU A 157 18.36 26.47 2.64
C LEU A 157 19.66 27.01 3.22
#